data_AF-A0A9E5I4T3-F1
#
_entry.id   AF-A0A9E5I4T3-F1
#
_cell.length_a   1.000
_cell.length_b   1.000
_cell.length_c   1.000
_cell.angle_alpha   90.00
_cell.angle_beta   90.00
_cell.angle_gamma   90.00
#
_symmetry.space_group_name_H-M   'P 1'
#
loop_
_entity.id
_entity.type
_entity.pdbx_description
1 polymer ?
#
loop_
_entity_poly.entity_id
_entity_poly.type
_entity_poly.pdbx_seq_one_letter_code
_entity_poly.pdbx_strand_id
1 'polypeptide(L)'
;PRADNKYGQIVRWIPENDDHANDKFKWDIFLLAGNPKVHANNNAGSKNINTDNMFNSPDGIGFDSHGGLWIQTDGNYSNKGDYEGQGNNSMLYADPQTGKVKRFLVGPVGCEITGLCFSTDKKTMFVGIQHPGEDGSGSHFPGAKDSIPRSSVIAVSKKDNQAFL
;
A
#
# COMPACT_ATOMS: atom_id res chain seq x y z
N PRO A 1 -5.45 18.25 -2.87
CA PRO A 1 -6.35 19.17 -2.12
C PRO A 1 -5.86 19.60 -0.72
N ARG A 2 -4.59 19.36 -0.37
CA ARG A 2 -3.97 19.76 0.91
C ARG A 2 -2.65 20.47 0.59
N ALA A 3 -2.37 21.59 1.25
CA ALA A 3 -1.03 22.16 1.28
C ALA A 3 -0.12 21.26 2.15
N ASP A 4 1.19 21.25 1.86
CA ASP A 4 2.19 20.46 2.59
C ASP A 4 1.77 19.00 2.84
N ASN A 5 1.31 18.36 1.76
CA ASN A 5 0.70 17.04 1.79
C ASN A 5 1.70 15.94 2.14
N LYS A 6 1.73 15.52 3.40
CA LYS A 6 2.64 14.48 3.93
C LYS A 6 2.22 13.03 3.63
N TYR A 7 0.97 12.81 3.23
CA TYR A 7 0.38 11.46 3.21
C TYR A 7 0.05 10.94 1.81
N GLY A 8 -0.21 11.82 0.85
CA GLY A 8 -0.59 11.41 -0.50
C GLY A 8 -2.07 11.00 -0.66
N GLN A 9 -2.41 10.59 -1.87
CA GLN A 9 -3.76 10.23 -2.28
C GLN A 9 -3.74 9.33 -3.52
N ILE A 10 -4.82 8.59 -3.75
CA ILE A 10 -5.02 7.83 -4.99
C ILE A 10 -6.10 8.54 -5.81
N VAL A 11 -5.76 8.89 -7.05
CA VAL A 11 -6.67 9.52 -8.02
C VAL A 11 -7.18 8.45 -8.98
N ARG A 12 -8.44 8.54 -9.35
CA ARG A 12 -9.09 7.65 -10.32
C ARG A 12 -9.69 8.50 -11.44
N TRP A 13 -9.64 7.98 -12.66
CA TRP A 13 -10.36 8.56 -13.79
C TRP A 13 -10.97 7.48 -14.67
N ILE A 14 -12.03 7.85 -15.37
CA ILE A 14 -12.75 7.02 -16.35
C ILE A 14 -12.86 7.83 -17.64
N PRO A 15 -12.34 7.32 -18.77
CA PRO A 15 -12.45 8.00 -20.05
C PRO A 15 -13.91 8.13 -20.50
N GLU A 16 -14.25 9.18 -21.24
CA GLU A 16 -15.59 9.29 -21.82
C GLU A 16 -15.88 8.12 -22.78
N ASN A 17 -17.12 7.61 -22.72
CA ASN A 17 -17.60 6.47 -23.51
C ASN A 17 -16.81 5.16 -23.28
N ASP A 18 -16.09 5.04 -22.16
CA ASP A 18 -15.23 3.90 -21.84
C ASP A 18 -14.15 3.64 -22.92
N ASP A 19 -13.80 4.67 -23.68
CA ASP A 19 -12.83 4.61 -24.77
C ASP A 19 -11.49 5.20 -24.32
N HIS A 20 -10.48 4.35 -24.16
CA HIS A 20 -9.13 4.77 -23.77
C HIS A 20 -8.42 5.67 -24.80
N ALA A 21 -8.96 5.80 -26.02
CA ALA A 21 -8.48 6.77 -27.01
C ALA A 21 -9.10 8.17 -26.85
N ASN A 22 -10.11 8.34 -26.00
CA ASN A 22 -10.78 9.61 -25.76
C ASN A 22 -9.88 10.60 -24.99
N ASP A 23 -9.95 11.88 -25.34
CA ASP A 23 -9.16 12.95 -24.73
C ASP A 23 -9.81 13.56 -23.48
N LYS A 24 -11.04 13.13 -23.14
CA LYS A 24 -11.79 13.54 -21.97
C LYS A 24 -11.99 12.39 -21.00
N PHE A 25 -12.03 12.74 -19.72
CA PHE A 25 -12.28 11.81 -18.64
C PHE A 25 -12.99 12.50 -17.48
N LYS A 26 -13.74 11.72 -16.72
CA LYS A 26 -14.22 12.10 -15.39
C LYS A 26 -13.24 11.58 -14.36
N TRP A 27 -12.93 12.36 -13.33
CA TRP A 27 -12.00 11.97 -12.29
C TRP A 27 -12.54 12.22 -10.88
N ASP A 28 -12.05 11.43 -9.94
CA ASP A 28 -12.31 11.57 -8.52
C ASP A 28 -11.05 11.21 -7.70
N ILE A 29 -11.03 11.61 -6.43
CA ILE A 29 -10.04 11.13 -5.48
C ILE A 29 -10.62 9.89 -4.80
N PHE A 30 -10.16 8.72 -5.20
CA PHE A 30 -10.61 7.44 -4.65
C PHE A 30 -10.33 7.35 -3.13
N LEU A 31 -9.15 7.81 -2.71
CA LEU A 31 -8.83 7.95 -1.29
C LEU A 31 -7.80 9.06 -1.02
N LEU A 32 -7.93 9.72 0.12
CA LEU A 32 -6.91 10.58 0.72
C LEU A 32 -6.28 9.81 1.87
N ALA A 33 -5.01 9.42 1.74
CA ALA A 33 -4.27 8.80 2.85
C ALA A 33 -4.08 9.83 3.97
N GLY A 34 -3.92 9.38 5.20
CA GLY A 34 -3.88 10.26 6.36
C GLY A 34 -3.74 9.52 7.69
N ASN A 35 -3.69 10.29 8.77
CA ASN A 35 -3.58 9.79 10.13
C ASN A 35 -4.73 10.33 11.01
N PRO A 36 -5.87 9.63 11.10
CA PRO A 36 -7.01 10.05 11.92
C PRO A 36 -6.76 9.85 13.42
N LYS A 37 -5.67 9.18 13.82
CA LYS A 37 -5.26 9.08 15.22
C LYS A 37 -4.65 10.40 15.71
N VAL A 38 -3.89 11.08 14.86
CA VAL A 38 -3.12 12.28 15.21
C VAL A 38 -3.80 13.57 14.77
N HIS A 39 -4.63 13.52 13.73
CA HIS A 39 -5.30 14.70 13.18
C HIS A 39 -6.82 14.55 13.13
N ALA A 40 -7.52 15.68 13.29
CA ALA A 40 -8.97 15.79 13.11
C ALA A 40 -9.36 16.62 11.86
N ASN A 41 -8.38 17.15 11.12
CA ASN A 41 -8.59 17.93 9.90
C ASN A 41 -8.38 17.06 8.64
N ASN A 42 -8.20 17.66 7.46
CA ASN A 42 -8.01 16.92 6.21
C ASN A 42 -6.77 16.00 6.19
N ASN A 43 -5.82 16.15 7.12
CA ASN A 43 -4.70 15.22 7.29
C ASN A 43 -5.12 13.91 7.96
N ALA A 44 -6.33 13.81 8.52
CA ALA A 44 -6.93 12.56 8.99
C ALA A 44 -7.17 11.56 7.85
N GLY A 45 -7.26 12.04 6.61
CA GLY A 45 -7.61 11.23 5.43
C GLY A 45 -9.10 11.29 5.10
N SER A 46 -9.49 10.58 4.05
CA SER A 46 -10.90 10.45 3.63
C SER A 46 -11.65 9.45 4.52
N LYS A 47 -12.99 9.39 4.39
CA LYS A 47 -13.87 8.56 5.25
C LYS A 47 -13.55 7.06 5.25
N ASN A 48 -12.88 6.57 4.23
CA ASN A 48 -12.42 5.18 4.13
C ASN A 48 -11.08 4.91 4.85
N ILE A 49 -10.47 5.92 5.45
CA ILE A 49 -9.29 5.81 6.30
C ILE A 49 -9.68 5.92 7.77
N ASN A 50 -9.18 4.98 8.57
CA ASN A 50 -9.41 4.85 10.01
C ASN A 50 -8.15 4.34 10.70
N THR A 51 -8.18 4.24 12.03
CA THR A 51 -7.02 3.83 12.84
C THR A 51 -6.53 2.41 12.53
N ASP A 52 -7.39 1.54 12.01
CA ASP A 52 -7.03 0.16 11.70
C ASP A 52 -6.34 0.03 10.34
N ASN A 53 -6.60 0.95 9.41
CA ASN A 53 -6.11 0.86 8.03
C ASN A 53 -5.26 2.04 7.55
N MET A 54 -5.01 3.06 8.38
CA MET A 54 -4.25 4.25 8.00
C MET A 54 -2.83 3.95 7.50
N PHE A 55 -2.40 4.69 6.48
CA PHE A 55 -1.08 4.58 5.88
C PHE A 55 -0.67 5.94 5.29
N ASN A 56 0.57 6.04 4.80
CA ASN A 56 1.10 7.21 4.11
C ASN A 56 1.85 6.80 2.85
N SER A 57 2.01 7.74 1.92
CA SER A 57 2.73 7.58 0.66
C SER A 57 2.37 6.31 -0.11
N PRO A 58 1.11 6.16 -0.57
CA PRO A 58 0.81 5.14 -1.57
C PRO A 58 1.72 5.33 -2.79
N ASP A 59 2.37 4.26 -3.21
CA ASP A 59 3.26 4.22 -4.37
C ASP A 59 2.76 3.16 -5.34
N GLY A 60 3.18 1.91 -5.15
CA GLY A 60 2.84 0.81 -6.02
C GLY A 60 1.34 0.48 -6.01
N ILE A 61 0.79 0.21 -7.18
CA ILE A 61 -0.57 -0.30 -7.34
C ILE A 61 -0.62 -1.50 -8.28
N GLY A 62 -1.56 -2.40 -8.05
CA GLY A 62 -1.86 -3.49 -8.97
C GLY A 62 -3.28 -4.01 -8.80
N PHE A 63 -3.86 -4.52 -9.88
CA PHE A 63 -5.20 -5.11 -9.86
C PHE A 63 -5.13 -6.63 -9.92
N ASP A 64 -5.96 -7.31 -9.14
CA ASP A 64 -6.23 -8.73 -9.35
C ASP A 64 -7.34 -8.97 -10.40
N SER A 65 -7.58 -10.23 -10.74
CA SER A 65 -8.57 -10.62 -11.74
C SER A 65 -10.03 -10.36 -11.33
N HIS A 66 -10.29 -10.03 -10.06
CA HIS A 66 -11.61 -9.68 -9.55
C HIS A 66 -11.81 -8.16 -9.45
N GLY A 67 -10.83 -7.37 -9.89
CA GLY A 67 -10.88 -5.92 -9.85
C GLY A 67 -10.55 -5.33 -8.47
N GLY A 68 -10.00 -6.13 -7.55
CA GLY A 68 -9.45 -5.65 -6.31
C GLY A 68 -8.18 -4.83 -6.54
N LEU A 69 -8.05 -3.69 -5.84
CA LEU A 69 -6.89 -2.81 -5.92
C LEU A 69 -5.93 -3.08 -4.77
N TRP A 70 -4.74 -3.55 -5.11
CA TRP A 70 -3.62 -3.69 -4.19
C TRP A 70 -2.84 -2.38 -4.16
N ILE A 71 -2.53 -1.89 -2.96
CA ILE A 71 -1.83 -0.63 -2.72
C ILE A 71 -0.58 -0.94 -1.90
N GLN A 72 0.58 -0.49 -2.36
CA GLN A 72 1.86 -0.65 -1.70
C GLN A 72 2.36 0.73 -1.24
N THR A 73 3.12 0.80 -0.16
CA THR A 73 3.56 2.07 0.42
C THR A 73 5.07 2.21 0.43
N ASP A 74 5.52 3.42 0.10
CA ASP A 74 6.89 3.92 0.27
C ASP A 74 6.84 5.20 1.10
N GLY A 75 6.55 5.02 2.37
CA GLY A 75 6.25 6.07 3.31
C GLY A 75 7.22 6.14 4.47
N ASN A 76 6.99 7.16 5.29
CA ASN A 76 7.71 7.34 6.54
C ASN A 76 7.31 6.23 7.53
N TYR A 77 8.30 5.47 7.98
CA TYR A 77 8.14 4.35 8.92
C TYR A 77 8.63 4.68 10.34
N SER A 78 8.83 5.96 10.68
CA SER A 78 9.27 6.37 12.02
C SER A 78 8.27 6.00 13.12
N ASN A 79 7.00 5.81 12.74
CA ASN A 79 5.89 5.51 13.63
C ASN A 79 5.74 6.55 14.77
N LYS A 80 6.07 7.81 14.49
CA LYS A 80 6.07 8.94 15.44
C LYS A 80 5.48 10.19 14.78
N GLY A 81 5.02 11.13 15.61
CA GLY A 81 4.48 12.41 15.14
C GLY A 81 3.31 12.19 14.17
N ASP A 82 3.36 12.82 13.01
CA ASP A 82 2.35 12.70 11.95
C ASP A 82 2.11 11.24 11.49
N TYR A 83 3.08 10.36 11.69
CA TYR A 83 3.04 8.94 11.27
C TYR A 83 2.79 7.98 12.43
N GLU A 84 2.45 8.50 13.63
CA GLU A 84 2.22 7.66 14.81
C GLU A 84 1.10 6.63 14.58
N GLY A 85 1.42 5.37 14.82
CA GLY A 85 0.52 4.22 14.67
C GLY A 85 0.49 3.63 13.25
N GLN A 86 1.19 4.19 12.27
CA GLN A 86 1.22 3.63 10.91
C GLN A 86 2.24 2.50 10.75
N GLY A 87 3.29 2.47 11.56
CA GLY A 87 4.30 1.40 11.55
C GLY A 87 5.21 1.41 10.31
N ASN A 88 5.73 0.24 9.94
CA ASN A 88 6.52 0.06 8.73
C ASN A 88 5.64 0.14 7.47
N ASN A 89 6.27 0.27 6.32
CA ASN A 89 5.59 0.19 5.03
C ASN A 89 4.81 -1.12 4.87
N SER A 90 3.73 -1.04 4.10
CA SER A 90 2.69 -2.05 4.09
C SER A 90 2.09 -2.23 2.70
N MET A 91 1.35 -3.32 2.54
CA MET A 91 0.48 -3.53 1.41
C MET A 91 -0.97 -3.65 1.91
N LEU A 92 -1.86 -2.97 1.23
CA LEU A 92 -3.29 -2.93 1.53
C LEU A 92 -4.08 -3.45 0.33
N TYR A 93 -5.28 -3.92 0.62
CA TYR A 93 -6.29 -4.25 -0.35
C TYR A 93 -7.44 -3.24 -0.24
N ALA A 94 -7.83 -2.69 -1.37
CA ALA A 94 -8.97 -1.80 -1.50
C ALA A 94 -9.99 -2.39 -2.50
N ASP A 95 -11.26 -2.30 -2.15
CA ASP A 95 -12.37 -2.55 -3.07
C ASP A 95 -12.72 -1.24 -3.79
N PRO A 96 -12.50 -1.11 -5.11
CA PRO A 96 -12.76 0.14 -5.83
C PRO A 96 -14.24 0.54 -5.90
N GLN A 97 -15.17 -0.43 -5.74
CA GLN A 97 -16.60 -0.19 -5.79
C GLN A 97 -17.10 0.36 -4.45
N THR A 98 -16.68 -0.25 -3.33
CA THR A 98 -17.17 0.13 -2.00
C THR A 98 -16.26 1.13 -1.28
N GLY A 99 -15.03 1.31 -1.76
CA GLY A 99 -14.00 2.14 -1.13
C GLY A 99 -13.42 1.55 0.16
N LYS A 100 -13.80 0.33 0.55
CA LYS A 100 -13.28 -0.34 1.75
C LYS A 100 -11.80 -0.67 1.59
N VAL A 101 -11.00 -0.35 2.60
CA VAL A 101 -9.55 -0.59 2.62
C VAL A 101 -9.18 -1.44 3.83
N LYS A 102 -8.36 -2.47 3.62
CA LYS A 102 -7.82 -3.35 4.67
C LYS A 102 -6.32 -3.53 4.50
N ARG A 103 -5.56 -3.40 5.58
CA ARG A 103 -4.13 -3.75 5.58
C ARG A 103 -3.98 -5.26 5.46
N PHE A 104 -3.13 -5.72 4.55
CA PHE A 104 -2.91 -7.13 4.27
C PHE A 104 -1.53 -7.61 4.74
N LEU A 105 -0.48 -6.82 4.48
CA LEU A 105 0.90 -7.16 4.79
C LEU A 105 1.63 -5.94 5.36
N VAL A 106 2.54 -6.16 6.30
CA VAL A 106 3.50 -5.15 6.81
C VAL A 106 4.90 -5.68 6.58
N GLY A 107 5.78 -4.83 6.04
CA GLY A 107 7.16 -5.16 5.72
C GLY A 107 8.09 -5.14 6.94
N PRO A 108 9.33 -5.65 6.77
CA PRO A 108 10.39 -5.46 7.76
C PRO A 108 10.76 -3.98 7.94
N VAL A 109 11.60 -3.71 8.93
CA VAL A 109 12.04 -2.33 9.23
C VAL A 109 12.86 -1.75 8.07
N GLY A 110 12.64 -0.47 7.78
CA GLY A 110 13.37 0.30 6.78
C GLY A 110 13.24 -0.21 5.35
N CYS A 111 12.20 -0.97 5.03
CA CYS A 111 11.86 -1.30 3.66
C CYS A 111 10.74 -0.40 3.15
N GLU A 112 10.60 -0.32 1.83
CA GLU A 112 9.32 -0.10 1.18
C GLU A 112 8.71 -1.44 0.72
N ILE A 113 7.40 -1.43 0.45
CA ILE A 113 6.75 -2.52 -0.27
C ILE A 113 6.54 -2.07 -1.71
N THR A 114 7.05 -2.85 -2.67
CA THR A 114 6.98 -2.46 -4.09
C THR A 114 7.06 -3.69 -5.00
N GLY A 115 6.43 -3.62 -6.17
CA GLY A 115 6.34 -4.72 -7.11
C GLY A 115 5.32 -5.79 -6.68
N LEU A 116 4.45 -6.17 -7.60
CA LEU A 116 3.38 -7.13 -7.38
C LEU A 116 3.12 -7.94 -8.65
N CYS A 117 3.10 -9.27 -8.53
CA CYS A 117 2.51 -10.13 -9.55
C CYS A 117 1.88 -11.38 -8.93
N PHE A 118 1.11 -12.11 -9.72
CA PHE A 118 0.41 -13.31 -9.29
C PHE A 118 0.81 -14.50 -10.16
N SER A 119 0.86 -15.70 -9.57
CA SER A 119 0.89 -16.94 -10.33
C SER A 119 -0.33 -17.04 -11.26
N THR A 120 -0.20 -17.85 -12.32
CA THR A 120 -1.29 -18.05 -13.29
C THR A 120 -2.56 -18.61 -12.64
N ASP A 121 -2.40 -19.52 -11.67
CA ASP A 121 -3.48 -20.12 -10.88
C ASP A 121 -3.98 -19.25 -9.72
N LYS A 122 -3.41 -18.04 -9.55
CA LYS A 122 -3.76 -17.06 -8.50
C LYS A 122 -3.56 -17.56 -7.06
N LYS A 123 -2.86 -18.67 -6.84
CA LYS A 123 -2.58 -19.22 -5.50
C LYS A 123 -1.38 -18.59 -4.81
N THR A 124 -0.50 -17.94 -5.58
CA THR A 124 0.69 -17.30 -5.07
C THR A 124 0.74 -15.85 -5.53
N MET A 125 0.96 -14.95 -4.58
CA MET A 125 1.27 -13.56 -4.82
C MET A 125 2.77 -13.35 -4.59
N PHE A 126 3.44 -12.68 -5.52
CA PHE A 126 4.84 -12.28 -5.38
C PHE A 126 4.91 -10.79 -5.06
N VAL A 127 5.57 -10.45 -3.97
CA VAL A 127 5.67 -9.07 -3.47
C VAL A 127 7.13 -8.72 -3.26
N GLY A 128 7.57 -7.56 -3.74
CA GLY A 128 8.92 -7.08 -3.48
C GLY A 128 9.03 -6.38 -2.12
N ILE A 129 10.14 -6.67 -1.45
CA ILE A 129 10.61 -6.00 -0.24
C ILE A 129 11.90 -5.29 -0.65
N GLN A 130 11.85 -3.97 -0.83
CA GLN A 130 13.02 -3.21 -1.29
C GLN A 130 13.76 -2.59 -0.11
N HIS A 131 15.09 -2.57 -0.21
CA HIS A 131 16.04 -1.91 0.69
C HIS A 131 15.80 -2.12 2.20
N PRO A 132 15.43 -3.32 2.68
CA PRO A 132 15.26 -3.54 4.11
C PRO A 132 16.49 -3.08 4.90
N GLY A 133 16.28 -2.35 5.98
CA GLY A 133 17.38 -1.83 6.80
C GLY A 133 18.05 -0.59 6.25
N GLU A 134 17.41 0.17 5.36
CA GLU A 134 17.91 1.47 4.91
C GLU A 134 18.32 2.35 6.10
N ASP A 135 19.28 3.23 5.87
CA ASP A 135 19.85 4.13 6.88
C ASP A 135 20.33 3.45 8.17
N GLY A 136 20.67 2.16 8.09
CA GLY A 136 21.13 1.39 9.24
C GLY A 136 20.04 1.13 10.29
N SER A 137 18.76 1.12 9.88
CA SER A 137 17.58 0.93 10.74
C SER A 137 17.47 -0.45 11.42
N GLY A 138 18.49 -1.30 11.30
CA GLY A 138 18.61 -2.54 12.08
C GLY A 138 17.84 -3.73 11.53
N SER A 139 17.59 -3.78 10.21
CA SER A 139 17.00 -4.95 9.58
C SER A 139 18.04 -6.06 9.36
N HIS A 140 17.58 -7.30 9.48
CA HIS A 140 18.32 -8.50 9.07
C HIS A 140 17.52 -9.34 8.07
N PHE A 141 16.44 -8.79 7.51
CA PHE A 141 15.58 -9.52 6.59
C PHE A 141 16.30 -9.82 5.26
N PRO A 142 16.11 -11.00 4.64
CA PRO A 142 15.30 -12.14 5.09
C PRO A 142 16.10 -13.17 5.91
N GLY A 143 17.34 -12.87 6.27
CA GLY A 143 18.24 -13.79 6.93
C GLY A 143 17.99 -13.92 8.44
N ALA A 144 18.91 -14.63 9.09
CA ALA A 144 18.93 -14.75 10.54
C ALA A 144 19.48 -13.48 11.21
N LYS A 145 19.49 -13.47 12.54
CA LYS A 145 20.10 -12.42 13.36
C LYS A 145 21.52 -12.10 12.87
N ASP A 146 21.87 -10.81 12.85
CA ASP A 146 23.18 -10.29 12.45
C ASP A 146 23.52 -10.43 10.95
N SER A 147 22.61 -10.96 10.13
CA SER A 147 22.81 -11.00 8.68
C SER A 147 22.66 -9.63 8.03
N ILE A 148 23.41 -9.40 6.94
CA ILE A 148 23.25 -8.20 6.12
C ILE A 148 21.89 -8.28 5.42
N PRO A 149 21.03 -7.25 5.54
CA PRO A 149 19.72 -7.28 4.95
C PRO A 149 19.79 -7.24 3.43
N ARG A 150 18.81 -7.86 2.77
CA ARG A 150 18.78 -8.01 1.31
C ARG A 150 17.38 -7.77 0.79
N SER A 151 17.26 -6.90 -0.22
CA SER A 151 16.06 -6.81 -1.03
C SER A 151 15.67 -8.19 -1.53
N SER A 152 14.39 -8.52 -1.47
CA SER A 152 13.90 -9.86 -1.78
C SER A 152 12.52 -9.80 -2.41
N VAL A 153 12.20 -10.79 -3.24
CA VAL A 153 10.82 -11.09 -3.62
C VAL A 153 10.32 -12.20 -2.71
N ILE A 154 9.20 -11.98 -2.04
CA ILE A 154 8.53 -13.01 -1.23
C ILE A 154 7.38 -13.64 -2.01
N ALA A 155 7.13 -14.92 -1.74
CA ALA A 155 5.94 -15.62 -2.20
C ALA A 155 4.95 -15.75 -1.04
N VAL A 156 3.76 -15.19 -1.22
CA VAL A 156 2.66 -15.24 -0.24
C VAL A 156 1.61 -16.21 -0.77
N SER A 157 1.21 -17.18 0.05
CA SER A 157 0.18 -18.17 -0.27
C SER A 157 -0.74 -18.42 0.92
N LYS A 158 -1.98 -18.80 0.65
CA LYS A 158 -2.91 -19.24 1.71
C LYS A 158 -2.55 -20.65 2.16
N LYS A 159 -2.65 -20.93 3.46
CA LYS A 159 -2.36 -22.27 4.03
C LYS A 159 -3.27 -23.37 3.49
N ASP A 160 -4.50 -23.02 3.13
CA ASP A 160 -5.49 -23.93 2.52
C ASP A 160 -5.30 -24.08 1.00
N ASN A 161 -4.25 -23.47 0.43
CA ASN A 161 -3.91 -23.51 -0.99
C ASN A 161 -5.03 -23.00 -1.92
N GLN A 162 -5.95 -22.19 -1.40
CA GLN A 162 -6.94 -21.50 -2.22
C GLN A 162 -6.33 -20.30 -2.94
N ALA A 163 -6.92 -19.93 -4.08
CA ALA A 163 -6.56 -18.71 -4.78
C ALA A 163 -6.77 -17.47 -3.90
N PHE A 164 -5.91 -16.46 -4.03
CA PHE A 164 -6.23 -15.10 -3.64
C PHE A 164 -7.34 -14.66 -4.57
N LEU A 165 -8.52 -14.48 -3.96
CA LEU A 165 -9.82 -14.45 -4.63
C LEU A 165 -9.71 -13.89 -6.02
#